data_AF-A0A940QCS3-F1
#
_entry.id   AF-A0A940QCS3-F1
#
_cell.length_a   1.000
_cell.length_b   1.000
_cell.length_c   1.000
_cell.angle_alpha   90.00
_cell.angle_beta   90.00
_cell.angle_gamma   90.00
#
_symmetry.space_group_name_H-M   'P 1'
#
loop_
_entity.id
_entity.type
_entity.pdbx_description
1 polymer ?
#
loop_
_entity_poly.entity_id
_entity_poly.type
_entity_poly.pdbx_seq_one_letter_code
_entity_poly.pdbx_strand_id
1 'polypeptide(L)'
;MGVRNCESTAQAVMALTAAGRAEKAAEAASRLEEYRRDGGYAHLPDGEVNRMATAQALEAFAAMELSERGEQLFGRLADTPGGTDTAEHSADSAPETAEHSAEASGEQSGEFTGTHIKIIVSAVCGAAAVVILTVAIVSRRKRYIPAAVLFAALGGGVWLLDIRTPGEYYAQSVTGGMQVAFSADCSAVLDRMDSIDPSVNPPEVIPADGVVIQECSLSLPEGSSAFDALVAAARQQQVRVDYTGTSWGTYVRSIGHICEFGFGELSGWMYRVNGEFPQVSAGDFTLNDGDVVEFVYTCALGRDVGDVFTAETAG
;
A
#
# COMPACT_ATOMS: atom_id res chain seq x y z
N MET A 1 14.88 -1.39 19.05
CA MET A 1 16.03 -1.98 18.34
C MET A 1 15.45 -2.99 17.38
N GLY A 2 15.76 -2.90 16.08
CA GLY A 2 15.12 -3.70 15.04
C GLY A 2 15.46 -5.19 15.13
N VAL A 3 14.54 -6.03 14.63
CA VAL A 3 14.76 -7.47 14.43
C VAL A 3 15.88 -7.68 13.40
N ARG A 4 16.73 -8.70 13.59
CA ARG A 4 17.74 -9.06 12.59
C ARG A 4 17.04 -9.61 11.34
N ASN A 5 17.22 -8.93 10.22
CA ASN A 5 16.69 -9.29 8.91
C ASN A 5 17.79 -9.15 7.84
N CYS A 6 17.50 -9.60 6.62
CA CYS A 6 18.47 -9.59 5.52
C CYS A 6 18.99 -8.17 5.24
N GLU A 7 18.11 -7.18 5.26
CA GLU A 7 18.38 -5.77 4.97
C GLU A 7 19.32 -5.14 6.00
N SER A 8 19.02 -5.30 7.29
CA SER A 8 19.89 -4.80 8.37
C SER A 8 21.25 -5.52 8.38
N THR A 9 21.28 -6.80 8.02
CA THR A 9 22.53 -7.57 7.86
C THR A 9 23.36 -7.02 6.69
N ALA A 10 22.72 -6.76 5.55
CA ALA A 10 23.36 -6.18 4.36
C ALA A 10 23.90 -4.76 4.64
N GLN A 11 23.14 -3.93 5.36
CA GLN A 11 23.59 -2.61 5.81
C GLN A 11 24.82 -2.70 6.72
N ALA A 12 24.86 -3.66 7.63
CA ALA A 12 26.03 -3.89 8.47
C ALA A 12 27.27 -4.30 7.64
N VAL A 13 27.09 -5.15 6.62
CA VAL A 13 28.18 -5.52 5.69
C VAL A 13 28.69 -4.28 4.96
N MET A 14 27.80 -3.48 4.35
CA MET A 14 28.20 -2.26 3.63
C MET A 14 28.94 -1.27 4.53
N ALA A 15 28.46 -1.06 5.76
CA ALA A 15 29.10 -0.16 6.72
C ALA A 15 30.50 -0.66 7.14
N LEU A 16 30.65 -1.96 7.40
CA LEU A 16 31.93 -2.55 7.79
C LEU A 16 32.95 -2.52 6.64
N THR A 17 32.48 -2.76 5.41
CA THR A 17 33.28 -2.65 4.19
C THR A 17 33.76 -1.22 3.98
N ALA A 18 32.87 -0.22 4.06
CA ALA A 18 33.24 1.19 3.93
C ALA A 18 34.23 1.63 5.03
N ALA A 19 34.14 1.04 6.23
CA ALA A 19 35.08 1.29 7.33
C ALA A 19 36.43 0.56 7.17
N GLY A 20 36.67 -0.16 6.07
CA GLY A 20 37.89 -0.94 5.84
C GLY A 20 38.05 -2.16 6.75
N ARG A 21 36.96 -2.61 7.40
CA ARG A 21 36.97 -3.75 8.34
C ARG A 21 36.64 -5.06 7.61
N ALA A 22 37.48 -5.44 6.66
CA ALA A 22 37.23 -6.55 5.73
C ALA A 22 36.85 -7.87 6.42
N GLU A 23 37.56 -8.27 7.47
CA GLU A 23 37.28 -9.52 8.21
C GLU A 23 35.88 -9.51 8.87
N LYS A 24 35.50 -8.38 9.47
CA LYS A 24 34.16 -8.23 10.07
C LYS A 24 33.06 -8.13 9.02
N ALA A 25 33.35 -7.49 7.88
CA ALA A 25 32.43 -7.46 6.76
C ALA A 25 32.17 -8.86 6.20
N ALA A 26 33.21 -9.68 6.06
CA ALA A 26 33.08 -11.08 5.66
C ALA A 26 32.30 -11.92 6.69
N GLU A 27 32.53 -11.71 7.99
CA GLU A 27 31.74 -12.37 9.04
C GLU A 27 30.25 -11.98 8.94
N ALA A 28 29.94 -10.70 8.80
CA ALA A 28 28.57 -10.24 8.63
C ALA A 28 27.93 -10.76 7.33
N ALA A 29 28.70 -10.85 6.24
CA ALA A 29 28.23 -11.34 4.95
C ALA A 29 27.92 -12.85 5.00
N SER A 30 28.65 -13.63 5.78
CA SER A 30 28.34 -15.06 6.00
C SER A 30 26.93 -15.27 6.59
N ARG A 31 26.41 -14.28 7.31
CA ARG A 31 25.06 -14.31 7.91
C ARG A 31 23.96 -14.00 6.90
N LEU A 32 24.27 -13.46 5.71
CA LEU A 32 23.29 -13.28 4.65
C LEU A 32 22.81 -14.62 4.07
N GLU A 33 23.60 -15.68 4.21
CA GLU A 33 23.29 -17.03 3.76
C GLU A 33 22.00 -17.59 4.40
N GLU A 34 21.72 -17.19 5.64
CA GLU A 34 20.52 -17.56 6.39
C GLU A 34 19.22 -17.13 5.68
N TYR A 35 19.28 -16.03 4.92
CA TYR A 35 18.14 -15.48 4.19
C TYR A 35 18.10 -15.94 2.73
N ARG A 36 19.06 -16.75 2.26
CA ARG A 36 19.16 -17.14 0.85
C ARG A 36 18.01 -18.08 0.46
N ARG A 37 17.49 -17.87 -0.74
CA ARG A 37 16.40 -18.64 -1.36
C ARG A 37 16.71 -18.95 -2.81
N ASP A 38 15.92 -19.86 -3.40
CA ASP A 38 16.03 -20.10 -4.83
C ASP A 38 15.60 -18.84 -5.60
N GLY A 39 16.53 -18.27 -6.37
CA GLY A 39 16.31 -17.03 -7.13
C GLY A 39 16.46 -15.71 -6.37
N GLY A 40 16.85 -15.68 -5.08
CA GLY A 40 17.08 -14.42 -4.35
C GLY A 40 17.32 -14.56 -2.84
N TYR A 41 16.97 -13.52 -2.09
CA TYR A 41 17.02 -13.48 -0.63
C TYR A 41 15.65 -13.11 -0.05
N ALA A 42 15.32 -13.67 1.09
CA ALA A 42 14.12 -13.38 1.86
C ALA A 42 14.37 -12.27 2.89
N HIS A 43 13.30 -11.63 3.37
CA HIS A 43 13.40 -10.66 4.46
C HIS A 43 13.80 -11.33 5.79
N LEU A 44 13.17 -12.47 6.10
CA LEU A 44 13.41 -13.28 7.31
C LEU A 44 13.93 -14.68 6.96
N PRO A 45 14.57 -15.40 7.92
CA PRO A 45 15.18 -16.71 7.70
C PRO A 45 14.24 -17.80 7.21
N ASP A 46 12.92 -17.63 7.35
CA ASP A 46 11.85 -18.55 6.88
C ASP A 46 10.91 -17.91 5.85
N GLY A 47 11.22 -16.70 5.36
CA GLY A 47 10.37 -15.95 4.42
C GLY A 47 10.49 -16.39 2.95
N GLU A 48 9.60 -15.85 2.11
CA GLU A 48 9.68 -15.93 0.65
C GLU A 48 10.72 -14.96 0.08
N VAL A 49 11.09 -15.16 -1.21
CA VAL A 49 12.02 -14.28 -1.93
C VAL A 49 11.46 -12.86 -1.95
N ASN A 50 12.22 -11.91 -1.40
CA ASN A 50 11.88 -10.51 -1.38
C ASN A 50 12.85 -9.73 -2.28
N ARG A 51 12.30 -8.91 -3.19
CA ARG A 51 13.12 -8.14 -4.15
C ARG A 51 14.05 -7.14 -3.48
N MET A 52 13.64 -6.52 -2.38
CA MET A 52 14.46 -5.56 -1.62
C MET A 52 15.58 -6.27 -0.87
N ALA A 53 15.26 -7.33 -0.11
CA ALA A 53 16.27 -8.16 0.55
C ALA A 53 17.32 -8.67 -0.45
N THR A 54 16.86 -9.13 -1.62
CA THR A 54 17.73 -9.53 -2.73
C THR A 54 18.62 -8.40 -3.22
N ALA A 55 18.05 -7.22 -3.47
CA ALA A 55 18.81 -6.06 -3.94
C ALA A 55 19.89 -5.63 -2.93
N GLN A 56 19.55 -5.51 -1.64
CA GLN A 56 20.50 -5.09 -0.62
C GLN A 56 21.58 -6.13 -0.34
N ALA A 57 21.25 -7.42 -0.36
CA ALA A 57 22.24 -8.48 -0.24
C ALA A 57 23.25 -8.41 -1.40
N LEU A 58 22.77 -8.24 -2.64
CA LEU A 58 23.64 -8.08 -3.80
C LEU A 58 24.50 -6.80 -3.73
N GLU A 59 23.94 -5.68 -3.28
CA GLU A 59 24.67 -4.43 -3.07
C GLU A 59 25.79 -4.59 -2.03
N ALA A 60 25.51 -5.30 -0.94
CA ALA A 60 26.51 -5.62 0.08
C ALA A 60 27.69 -6.45 -0.47
N PHE A 61 27.41 -7.47 -1.29
CA PHE A 61 28.46 -8.25 -1.94
C PHE A 61 29.24 -7.43 -2.98
N ALA A 62 28.56 -6.60 -3.77
CA ALA A 62 29.20 -5.69 -4.72
C ALA A 62 30.12 -4.68 -4.01
N ALA A 63 29.69 -4.15 -2.85
CA ALA A 63 30.51 -3.26 -2.03
C ALA A 63 31.81 -3.94 -1.59
N MET A 64 31.74 -5.20 -1.14
CA MET A 64 32.90 -5.98 -0.73
C MET A 64 33.86 -6.21 -1.91
N GLU A 65 33.33 -6.62 -3.07
CA GLU A 65 34.14 -6.86 -4.27
C GLU A 65 34.83 -5.59 -4.77
N LEU A 66 34.14 -4.44 -4.76
CA LEU A 66 34.73 -3.15 -5.08
C LEU A 66 35.83 -2.78 -4.08
N SER A 67 35.60 -2.99 -2.79
CA SER A 67 36.60 -2.71 -1.76
C SER A 67 37.87 -3.56 -1.91
N GLU A 68 37.77 -4.81 -2.35
CA GLU A 68 38.93 -5.65 -2.66
C GLU A 68 39.76 -5.10 -3.82
N ARG A 69 39.11 -4.40 -4.76
CA ARG A 69 39.75 -3.72 -5.90
C ARG A 69 40.27 -2.32 -5.56
N GLY A 70 40.13 -1.89 -4.30
CA GLY A 70 40.47 -0.53 -3.86
C GLY A 70 39.47 0.54 -4.32
N GLU A 71 38.30 0.14 -4.79
CA GLU A 71 37.21 1.01 -5.20
C GLU A 71 36.19 1.15 -4.07
N GLN A 72 35.35 2.18 -4.14
CA GLN A 72 34.27 2.41 -3.17
C GLN A 72 32.93 2.40 -3.89
N LEU A 73 31.92 1.77 -3.28
CA LEU A 73 30.56 1.71 -3.82
C LEU A 73 29.98 3.12 -4.14
N PHE A 74 30.37 4.15 -3.36
CA PHE A 74 29.93 5.54 -3.54
C PHE A 74 31.07 6.51 -3.89
N GLY A 75 32.12 6.05 -4.57
CA GLY A 75 33.41 6.76 -4.77
C GLY A 75 33.40 8.15 -5.44
N ARG A 76 32.24 8.77 -5.68
CA ARG A 76 32.11 10.14 -6.19
C ARG A 76 31.73 11.20 -5.16
N LEU A 77 31.43 10.82 -3.91
CA LEU A 77 31.10 11.77 -2.82
C LEU A 77 32.33 12.23 -2.01
N ALA A 78 33.47 11.54 -2.13
CA ALA A 78 34.65 11.80 -1.29
C ALA A 78 35.64 12.85 -1.85
N ASP A 79 35.44 13.34 -3.08
CA ASP A 79 36.40 14.22 -3.79
C ASP A 79 36.17 15.73 -3.56
N THR A 80 35.53 16.13 -2.45
CA THR A 80 35.48 17.55 -2.05
C THR A 80 36.45 17.80 -0.88
N PRO A 81 37.59 18.46 -1.09
CA PRO A 81 38.54 18.69 -0.02
C PRO A 81 38.13 19.91 0.82
N GLY A 82 37.88 19.67 2.10
CA GLY A 82 38.03 20.67 3.18
C GLY A 82 36.93 21.72 3.32
N GLY A 83 36.09 21.55 4.34
CA GLY A 83 35.20 22.58 4.82
C GLY A 83 34.62 22.17 6.17
N THR A 84 35.32 22.50 7.25
CA THR A 84 34.69 22.68 8.56
C THR A 84 33.66 23.79 8.40
N ASP A 85 32.38 23.47 8.45
CA ASP A 85 31.36 24.41 8.91
C ASP A 85 30.17 23.63 9.46
N THR A 86 30.00 23.76 10.77
CA THR A 86 28.69 23.76 11.43
C THR A 86 27.76 24.66 10.64
N ALA A 87 26.80 24.06 9.94
CA ALA A 87 25.67 24.79 9.37
C ALA A 87 24.42 23.95 9.61
N GLU A 88 23.60 24.43 10.54
CA GLU A 88 22.17 24.20 10.58
C GLU A 88 21.63 24.23 9.14
N HIS A 89 21.07 23.12 8.67
CA HIS A 89 20.19 23.13 7.51
C HIS A 89 18.78 22.99 8.04
N SER A 90 18.18 24.15 8.29
CA SER A 90 16.74 24.36 8.30
C SER A 90 16.15 23.66 7.07
N ALA A 91 15.31 22.67 7.32
CA ALA A 91 14.43 22.09 6.32
C ALA A 91 13.34 23.12 5.99
N ASP A 92 13.69 24.12 5.17
CA ASP A 92 12.69 24.92 4.48
C ASP A 92 12.35 24.19 3.18
N SER A 93 11.40 23.27 3.29
CA SER A 93 10.68 22.72 2.14
C SER A 93 9.24 23.17 2.29
N ALA A 94 8.95 24.39 1.80
CA ALA A 94 7.58 24.80 1.56
C ALA A 94 6.88 23.75 0.67
N PRO A 95 5.64 23.34 0.99
CA PRO A 95 4.94 22.35 0.22
C PRO A 95 4.50 22.96 -1.12
N GLU A 96 4.94 22.37 -2.23
CA GLU A 96 4.29 22.58 -3.51
C GLU A 96 2.91 21.94 -3.45
N THR A 97 1.92 22.75 -3.16
CA THR A 97 0.50 22.45 -3.28
C THR A 97 0.17 22.12 -4.73
N ALA A 98 0.17 20.85 -5.08
CA ALA A 98 -0.57 20.36 -6.22
C ALA A 98 -2.04 20.22 -5.80
N GLU A 99 -2.79 21.31 -5.96
CA GLU A 99 -4.24 21.30 -5.92
C GLU A 99 -4.77 20.27 -6.94
N HIS A 100 -5.30 19.15 -6.43
CA HIS A 100 -6.30 18.38 -7.15
C HIS A 100 -7.59 18.43 -6.34
N SER A 101 -8.22 19.60 -6.39
CA SER A 101 -9.61 19.83 -6.03
C SER A 101 -10.50 19.04 -7.00
N ALA A 102 -10.77 17.79 -6.65
CA ALA A 102 -11.99 17.12 -7.10
C ALA A 102 -13.08 17.48 -6.08
N GLU A 103 -13.76 18.59 -6.33
CA GLU A 103 -15.05 18.88 -5.70
C GLU A 103 -16.01 17.74 -6.06
N ALA A 104 -16.21 16.81 -5.14
CA ALA A 104 -17.36 15.92 -5.17
C ALA A 104 -18.54 16.70 -4.57
N SER A 105 -19.24 17.43 -5.42
CA SER A 105 -20.55 17.99 -5.13
C SER A 105 -21.45 16.85 -4.64
N GLY A 106 -21.96 17.00 -3.42
CA GLY A 106 -22.99 16.12 -2.88
C GLY A 106 -24.22 16.21 -3.77
N GLU A 107 -24.50 15.14 -4.49
CA GLU A 107 -25.78 14.95 -5.14
C GLU A 107 -26.24 13.50 -4.96
N GLN A 108 -27.40 13.37 -4.33
CA GLN A 108 -28.10 12.11 -4.13
C GLN A 108 -28.21 11.37 -5.48
N SER A 109 -27.62 10.19 -5.59
CA SER A 109 -27.87 9.30 -6.71
C SER A 109 -27.94 7.88 -6.19
N GLY A 110 -29.06 7.20 -6.48
CA GLY A 110 -29.25 5.80 -6.13
C GLY A 110 -28.08 4.97 -6.65
N GLU A 111 -27.64 4.01 -5.83
CA GLU A 111 -26.47 3.17 -6.08
C GLU A 111 -26.60 2.45 -7.44
N PHE A 112 -25.94 2.99 -8.47
CA PHE A 112 -26.04 2.50 -9.84
C PHE A 112 -25.20 1.23 -10.00
N THR A 113 -25.83 0.06 -10.08
CA THR A 113 -25.10 -1.20 -10.34
C THR A 113 -24.58 -1.30 -11.79
N GLY A 114 -23.64 -2.20 -12.06
CA GLY A 114 -23.14 -2.48 -13.41
C GLY A 114 -24.26 -2.84 -14.38
N THR A 115 -25.32 -3.48 -13.88
CA THR A 115 -26.56 -3.72 -14.64
C THR A 115 -27.27 -2.41 -15.02
N HIS A 116 -27.37 -1.46 -14.10
CA HIS A 116 -27.97 -0.15 -14.41
C HIS A 116 -27.16 0.61 -15.46
N ILE A 117 -25.82 0.56 -15.39
CA ILE A 117 -24.95 1.16 -16.40
C ILE A 117 -25.18 0.51 -17.77
N LYS A 118 -25.25 -0.83 -17.85
CA LYS A 118 -25.58 -1.56 -19.08
C LYS A 118 -26.94 -1.15 -19.66
N ILE A 119 -27.95 -1.02 -18.80
CA ILE A 119 -29.30 -0.58 -19.19
C ILE A 119 -29.26 0.85 -19.74
N ILE A 120 -28.63 1.80 -19.04
CA ILE A 120 -28.55 3.21 -19.46
C ILE A 120 -27.87 3.33 -20.82
N VAL A 121 -26.68 2.73 -20.99
CA VAL A 121 -25.94 2.84 -22.26
C VAL A 121 -26.73 2.20 -23.39
N SER A 122 -27.35 1.03 -23.16
CA SER A 122 -28.18 0.37 -24.18
C SER A 122 -29.43 1.21 -24.56
N ALA A 123 -30.06 1.89 -23.60
CA ALA A 123 -31.21 2.75 -23.83
C ALA A 123 -30.82 4.00 -24.65
N VAL A 124 -29.69 4.64 -24.33
CA VAL A 124 -29.18 5.81 -25.06
C VAL A 124 -28.79 5.42 -26.49
N CYS A 125 -28.06 4.32 -26.66
CA CYS A 125 -27.69 3.79 -27.98
C CYS A 125 -28.93 3.41 -28.81
N GLY A 126 -29.94 2.78 -28.18
CA GLY A 126 -31.21 2.44 -28.82
C GLY A 126 -31.99 3.67 -29.27
N ALA A 127 -32.12 4.69 -28.41
CA ALA A 127 -32.79 5.95 -28.74
C ALA A 127 -32.09 6.67 -29.91
N ALA A 128 -30.75 6.72 -29.90
CA ALA A 128 -29.96 7.28 -31.00
C ALA A 128 -30.18 6.51 -32.32
N ALA A 129 -30.19 5.17 -32.27
CA ALA A 129 -30.48 4.34 -33.43
C ALA A 129 -31.87 4.63 -34.02
N VAL A 130 -32.90 4.79 -33.18
CA VAL A 130 -34.27 5.13 -33.60
C VAL A 130 -34.32 6.51 -34.26
N VAL A 131 -33.68 7.53 -33.67
CA VAL A 131 -33.63 8.88 -34.26
C VAL A 131 -32.92 8.89 -35.61
N ILE A 132 -31.80 8.15 -35.74
CA ILE A 132 -31.08 8.05 -37.02
C ILE A 132 -31.95 7.33 -38.07
N LEU A 133 -32.70 6.30 -37.66
CA LEU A 133 -33.60 5.57 -38.55
C LEU A 133 -34.77 6.43 -39.01
N THR A 134 -35.39 7.22 -38.12
CA THR A 134 -36.49 8.13 -38.50
C THR A 134 -36.01 9.21 -39.45
N VAL A 135 -34.81 9.78 -39.22
CA VAL A 135 -34.18 10.72 -40.15
C VAL A 135 -33.89 10.05 -41.51
N ALA A 136 -33.42 8.80 -41.52
CA ALA A 136 -33.18 8.06 -42.76
C ALA A 136 -34.46 7.88 -43.59
N ILE A 137 -35.59 7.59 -42.92
CA ILE A 137 -36.90 7.41 -43.53
C ILE A 137 -37.44 8.74 -44.07
N VAL A 138 -37.44 9.81 -43.26
CA VAL A 138 -37.98 11.13 -43.62
C VAL A 138 -37.15 11.78 -44.73
N SER A 139 -35.82 11.74 -44.61
CA SER A 139 -34.92 12.34 -45.61
C SER A 139 -34.71 11.46 -46.86
N ARG A 140 -35.26 10.22 -46.87
CA ARG A 140 -35.02 9.17 -47.88
C ARG A 140 -33.55 8.89 -48.17
N ARG A 141 -32.64 9.24 -47.24
CA ARG A 141 -31.20 9.03 -47.38
C ARG A 141 -30.81 7.71 -46.72
N LYS A 142 -30.73 6.65 -47.53
CA LYS A 142 -30.30 5.31 -47.10
C LYS A 142 -28.89 5.26 -46.48
N ARG A 143 -28.06 6.29 -46.69
CA ARG A 143 -26.70 6.38 -46.09
C ARG A 143 -26.67 6.40 -44.56
N TYR A 144 -27.80 6.72 -43.89
CA TYR A 144 -27.88 6.75 -42.43
C TYR A 144 -28.22 5.40 -41.80
N ILE A 145 -28.68 4.42 -42.58
CA ILE A 145 -28.96 3.05 -42.12
C ILE A 145 -27.73 2.38 -41.48
N PRO A 146 -26.52 2.39 -42.06
CA PRO A 146 -25.34 1.80 -41.42
C PRO A 146 -25.00 2.48 -40.08
N ALA A 147 -25.24 3.78 -39.94
CA ALA A 147 -25.03 4.48 -38.67
C ALA A 147 -26.03 4.02 -37.60
N ALA A 148 -27.30 3.82 -37.95
CA ALA A 148 -28.29 3.26 -37.02
C ALA A 148 -27.94 1.84 -36.57
N VAL A 149 -27.45 0.99 -37.49
CA VAL A 149 -26.96 -0.36 -37.17
C VAL A 149 -25.76 -0.32 -36.22
N LEU A 150 -24.83 0.62 -36.43
CA LEU A 150 -23.68 0.79 -35.53
C LEU A 150 -24.11 1.16 -34.11
N PHE A 151 -25.02 2.11 -33.93
CA PHE A 151 -25.53 2.48 -32.60
C PHE A 151 -26.27 1.33 -31.93
N ALA A 152 -27.07 0.56 -32.67
CA ALA A 152 -27.70 -0.65 -32.14
C ALA A 152 -26.66 -1.70 -31.72
N ALA A 153 -25.61 -1.89 -32.53
CA ALA A 153 -24.51 -2.81 -32.23
C ALA A 153 -23.69 -2.38 -31.00
N LEU A 154 -23.47 -1.07 -30.79
CA LEU A 154 -22.83 -0.54 -29.59
C LEU A 154 -23.66 -0.83 -28.34
N GLY A 155 -24.98 -0.60 -28.39
CA GLY A 155 -25.89 -0.91 -27.28
C GLY A 155 -25.93 -2.40 -26.94
N GLY A 156 -25.89 -3.27 -27.95
CA GLY A 156 -25.77 -4.72 -27.75
C GLY A 156 -24.38 -5.15 -27.27
N GLY A 157 -23.32 -4.53 -27.77
CA GLY A 157 -21.93 -4.84 -27.43
C GLY A 157 -21.59 -4.58 -25.96
N VAL A 158 -22.27 -3.63 -25.32
CA VAL A 158 -22.15 -3.36 -23.87
C VAL A 158 -22.52 -4.58 -23.02
N TRP A 159 -23.41 -5.46 -23.51
CA TRP A 159 -23.77 -6.70 -22.80
C TRP A 159 -22.73 -7.81 -22.93
N LEU A 160 -21.76 -7.68 -23.85
CA LEU A 160 -20.58 -8.57 -23.95
C LEU A 160 -19.48 -8.16 -22.97
N LEU A 161 -19.56 -6.96 -22.38
CA LEU A 161 -18.57 -6.45 -21.44
C LEU A 161 -18.95 -6.80 -20.00
N ASP A 162 -17.96 -7.24 -19.23
CA ASP A 162 -18.09 -7.42 -17.78
C ASP A 162 -17.94 -6.09 -17.04
N ILE A 163 -18.92 -5.20 -17.23
CA ILE A 163 -18.97 -3.90 -16.56
C ILE A 163 -19.48 -4.13 -15.14
N ARG A 164 -18.63 -3.81 -14.17
CA ARG A 164 -18.92 -3.84 -12.74
C ARG A 164 -18.54 -2.51 -12.13
N THR A 165 -19.33 -2.05 -11.18
CA THR A 165 -18.90 -0.96 -10.29
C THR A 165 -17.76 -1.43 -9.39
N PRO A 166 -16.96 -0.50 -8.83
CA PRO A 166 -15.98 -0.84 -7.82
C PRO A 166 -16.59 -1.68 -6.68
N GLY A 167 -17.80 -1.31 -6.21
CA GLY A 167 -18.54 -2.07 -5.21
C GLY A 167 -18.78 -3.52 -5.63
N GLU A 168 -19.28 -3.78 -6.84
CA GLU A 168 -19.50 -5.14 -7.35
C GLU A 168 -18.22 -5.93 -7.63
N TYR A 169 -17.12 -5.25 -8.00
CA TYR A 169 -15.84 -5.91 -8.24
C TYR A 169 -15.22 -6.44 -6.93
N TYR A 170 -15.31 -5.69 -5.84
CA TYR A 170 -14.76 -6.08 -4.54
C TYR A 170 -15.76 -6.80 -3.61
N ALA A 171 -17.07 -6.65 -3.81
CA ALA A 171 -18.10 -7.36 -3.04
C ALA A 171 -18.35 -8.80 -3.53
N GLN A 172 -17.66 -9.24 -4.59
CA GLN A 172 -17.84 -10.57 -5.11
C GLN A 172 -17.21 -11.58 -4.14
N SER A 173 -18.05 -12.43 -3.53
CA SER A 173 -17.57 -13.66 -2.90
C SER A 173 -16.81 -14.45 -3.95
N VAL A 174 -15.48 -14.50 -3.83
CA VAL A 174 -14.66 -15.34 -4.69
C VAL A 174 -15.06 -16.76 -4.35
N THR A 175 -15.68 -17.48 -5.29
CA THR A 175 -16.10 -18.86 -5.03
C THR A 175 -14.84 -19.70 -4.91
N GLY A 176 -14.48 -20.08 -3.67
CA GLY A 176 -13.20 -20.69 -3.34
C GLY A 176 -12.08 -19.70 -3.02
N GLY A 177 -12.38 -18.43 -2.71
CA GLY A 177 -11.40 -17.51 -2.13
C GLY A 177 -11.19 -17.77 -0.63
N MET A 178 -10.07 -17.28 -0.12
CA MET A 178 -9.75 -17.33 1.30
C MET A 178 -10.59 -16.32 2.09
N GLN A 179 -10.99 -16.71 3.29
CA GLN A 179 -11.76 -15.91 4.22
C GLN A 179 -10.81 -15.30 5.25
N VAL A 180 -10.81 -13.97 5.33
CA VAL A 180 -9.95 -13.21 6.25
C VAL A 180 -10.82 -12.31 7.11
N ALA A 181 -10.52 -12.21 8.40
CA ALA A 181 -11.12 -11.18 9.25
C ALA A 181 -10.25 -9.92 9.22
N PHE A 182 -10.87 -8.74 9.12
CA PHE A 182 -10.16 -7.48 9.05
C PHE A 182 -10.77 -6.44 9.99
N SER A 183 -9.93 -5.67 10.68
CA SER A 183 -10.33 -4.47 11.43
C SER A 183 -9.26 -3.38 11.41
N ALA A 184 -9.66 -2.12 11.64
CA ALA A 184 -8.73 -1.02 11.90
C ALA A 184 -9.17 -0.20 13.12
N ASP A 185 -8.25 0.02 14.06
CA ASP A 185 -8.50 0.66 15.35
C ASP A 185 -7.44 1.72 15.67
N CYS A 186 -7.88 2.81 16.30
CA CYS A 186 -7.04 3.87 16.84
C CYS A 186 -7.32 4.13 18.33
N SER A 187 -7.88 3.18 19.06
CA SER A 187 -8.24 3.34 20.48
C SER A 187 -7.07 3.82 21.36
N ALA A 188 -5.83 3.45 21.02
CA ALA A 188 -4.61 3.90 21.71
C ALA A 188 -4.44 5.43 21.77
N VAL A 189 -5.06 6.17 20.86
CA VAL A 189 -4.98 7.64 20.84
C VAL A 189 -5.97 8.32 21.79
N LEU A 190 -7.03 7.62 22.23
CA LEU A 190 -8.11 8.20 23.03
C LEU A 190 -7.61 8.72 24.38
N ASP A 191 -6.64 8.02 24.98
CA ASP A 191 -5.99 8.41 26.22
C ASP A 191 -4.90 9.48 26.03
N ARG A 192 -4.66 9.92 24.78
CA ARG A 192 -3.58 10.85 24.37
C ARG A 192 -4.08 12.02 23.52
N MET A 193 -5.38 12.31 23.60
CA MET A 193 -6.00 13.42 22.87
C MET A 193 -5.42 14.79 23.24
N ASP A 194 -4.72 14.91 24.36
CA ASP A 194 -3.99 16.11 24.76
C ASP A 194 -2.69 16.34 23.97
N SER A 195 -2.12 15.29 23.36
CA SER A 195 -0.89 15.38 22.54
C SER A 195 -1.15 15.40 21.04
N ILE A 196 -2.42 15.51 20.62
CA ILE A 196 -2.77 15.57 19.21
C ILE A 196 -2.20 16.84 18.57
N ASP A 197 -1.66 16.74 17.35
CA ASP A 197 -1.38 17.86 16.48
C ASP A 197 -2.62 18.13 15.60
N PRO A 198 -3.42 19.18 15.90
CA PRO A 198 -4.65 19.46 15.17
C PRO A 198 -4.43 19.85 13.70
N SER A 199 -3.21 20.23 13.33
CA SER A 199 -2.86 20.55 11.94
C SER A 199 -2.67 19.30 11.07
N VAL A 200 -2.32 18.17 11.71
CA VAL A 200 -2.16 16.87 11.07
C VAL A 200 -3.43 16.05 11.19
N ASN A 201 -3.93 15.91 12.43
CA ASN A 201 -5.15 15.17 12.76
C ASN A 201 -6.12 16.09 13.50
N PRO A 202 -7.14 16.65 12.84
CA PRO A 202 -8.19 17.39 13.52
C PRO A 202 -8.92 16.48 14.53
N PRO A 203 -9.22 16.91 15.77
CA PRO A 203 -9.85 16.04 16.77
C PRO A 203 -11.16 15.39 16.31
N GLU A 204 -11.87 16.00 15.36
CA GLU A 204 -13.14 15.53 14.82
C GLU A 204 -13.00 14.27 13.95
N VAL A 205 -11.79 13.97 13.45
CA VAL A 205 -11.55 12.76 12.64
C VAL A 205 -11.34 11.51 13.49
N ILE A 206 -11.14 11.66 14.81
CA ILE A 206 -10.94 10.54 15.73
C ILE A 206 -12.32 9.96 16.14
N PRO A 207 -12.64 8.70 15.82
CA PRO A 207 -13.86 8.05 16.29
C PRO A 207 -13.89 7.98 17.81
N ALA A 208 -15.07 8.21 18.41
CA ALA A 208 -15.22 8.24 19.86
C ALA A 208 -14.94 6.88 20.53
N ASP A 209 -15.14 5.78 19.80
CA ASP A 209 -14.85 4.41 20.22
C ASP A 209 -13.48 3.91 19.71
N GLY A 210 -12.75 4.73 18.95
CA GLY A 210 -11.47 4.37 18.34
C GLY A 210 -11.59 3.47 17.10
N VAL A 211 -12.78 3.01 16.73
CA VAL A 211 -12.94 2.05 15.62
C VAL A 211 -13.00 2.80 14.29
N VAL A 212 -11.98 2.60 13.45
CA VAL A 212 -11.87 3.27 12.13
C VAL A 212 -12.49 2.42 11.03
N ILE A 213 -12.25 1.11 11.06
CA ILE A 213 -12.91 0.12 10.20
C ILE A 213 -13.43 -0.98 11.12
N GLN A 214 -14.76 -1.16 11.14
CA GLN A 214 -15.40 -2.20 11.95
C GLN A 214 -14.93 -3.58 11.49
N GLU A 215 -14.86 -4.53 12.42
CA GLU A 215 -14.50 -5.90 12.09
C GLU A 215 -15.42 -6.46 11.00
N CYS A 216 -14.82 -6.93 9.90
CA CYS A 216 -15.55 -7.53 8.80
C CYS A 216 -14.84 -8.79 8.27
N SER A 217 -15.62 -9.68 7.66
CA SER A 217 -15.09 -10.83 6.95
C SER A 217 -14.96 -10.51 5.46
N LEU A 218 -13.75 -10.69 4.94
CA LEU A 218 -13.39 -10.47 3.54
C LEU A 218 -13.23 -11.82 2.83
N SER A 219 -13.71 -11.87 1.58
CA SER A 219 -13.44 -12.98 0.67
C SER A 219 -12.41 -12.51 -0.35
N LEU A 220 -11.18 -13.01 -0.25
CA LEU A 220 -10.04 -12.58 -1.05
C LEU A 220 -9.53 -13.72 -1.94
N PRO A 221 -8.96 -13.44 -3.12
CA PRO A 221 -8.22 -14.45 -3.89
C PRO A 221 -7.05 -15.03 -3.07
N GLU A 222 -6.72 -16.30 -3.29
CA GLU A 222 -5.49 -16.88 -2.76
C GLU A 222 -4.25 -16.07 -3.20
N GLY A 223 -3.30 -15.87 -2.30
CA GLY A 223 -2.11 -15.08 -2.54
C GLY A 223 -2.29 -13.57 -2.35
N SER A 224 -3.46 -13.10 -1.88
CA SER A 224 -3.66 -11.68 -1.54
C SER A 224 -2.84 -11.28 -0.31
N SER A 225 -2.44 -10.01 -0.26
CA SER A 225 -1.62 -9.48 0.83
C SER A 225 -2.44 -8.85 1.97
N ALA A 226 -1.81 -8.59 3.11
CA ALA A 226 -2.41 -7.81 4.21
C ALA A 226 -2.85 -6.40 3.76
N PHE A 227 -2.13 -5.80 2.80
CA PHE A 227 -2.52 -4.53 2.19
C PHE A 227 -3.77 -4.66 1.30
N ASP A 228 -3.91 -5.76 0.56
CA ASP A 228 -5.13 -6.01 -0.24
C ASP A 228 -6.36 -6.14 0.67
N ALA A 229 -6.21 -6.77 1.84
CA ALA A 229 -7.26 -6.82 2.86
C ALA A 229 -7.65 -5.43 3.36
N LEU A 230 -6.67 -4.56 3.65
CA LEU A 230 -6.92 -3.15 4.02
C LEU A 230 -7.71 -2.41 2.94
N VAL A 231 -7.28 -2.51 1.68
CA VAL A 231 -7.95 -1.82 0.57
C VAL A 231 -9.37 -2.35 0.36
N ALA A 232 -9.59 -3.66 0.50
CA ALA A 232 -10.91 -4.27 0.37
C ALA A 232 -11.86 -3.82 1.50
N ALA A 233 -11.42 -3.89 2.76
CA ALA A 233 -12.23 -3.48 3.91
C ALA A 233 -12.53 -1.98 3.90
N ALA A 234 -11.52 -1.16 3.60
CA ALA A 234 -11.69 0.29 3.52
C ALA A 234 -12.71 0.68 2.44
N ARG A 235 -12.69 0.01 1.27
CA ARG A 235 -13.70 0.23 0.24
C ARG A 235 -15.10 -0.21 0.66
N GLN A 236 -15.23 -1.36 1.32
CA GLN A 236 -16.51 -1.85 1.82
C GLN A 236 -17.17 -0.88 2.80
N GLN A 237 -16.38 -0.18 3.61
CA GLN A 237 -16.86 0.77 4.62
C GLN A 237 -16.67 2.25 4.23
N GLN A 238 -16.32 2.51 2.96
CA GLN A 238 -16.09 3.86 2.42
C GLN A 238 -15.07 4.70 3.19
N VAL A 239 -14.06 4.04 3.77
CA VAL A 239 -12.95 4.64 4.51
C VAL A 239 -11.83 4.99 3.54
N ARG A 240 -11.32 6.22 3.65
CA ARG A 240 -10.17 6.67 2.86
C ARG A 240 -8.88 6.05 3.38
N VAL A 241 -8.02 5.58 2.47
CA VAL A 241 -6.67 5.11 2.79
C VAL A 241 -5.68 5.87 1.91
N ASP A 242 -4.72 6.54 2.54
CA ASP A 242 -3.60 7.18 1.84
C ASP A 242 -2.34 6.37 2.12
N TYR A 243 -1.66 5.95 1.05
CA TYR A 243 -0.46 5.13 1.11
C TYR A 243 0.55 5.60 0.06
N THR A 244 1.80 5.16 0.18
CA THR A 244 2.84 5.40 -0.82
C THR A 244 3.64 4.12 -1.08
N GLY A 245 4.02 3.92 -2.33
CA GLY A 245 4.96 2.87 -2.71
C GLY A 245 6.37 3.38 -2.51
N THR A 246 7.15 2.69 -1.70
CA THR A 246 8.57 2.97 -1.52
C THR A 246 9.39 1.80 -2.04
N SER A 247 10.72 1.97 -2.11
CA SER A 247 11.62 0.84 -2.35
C SER A 247 11.46 -0.24 -1.26
N TRP A 248 11.08 0.14 -0.03
CA TRP A 248 10.86 -0.74 1.12
C TRP A 248 9.47 -1.39 1.19
N GLY A 249 8.64 -1.23 0.15
CA GLY A 249 7.29 -1.76 0.08
C GLY A 249 6.20 -0.71 0.27
N THR A 250 5.00 -1.16 0.61
CA THR A 250 3.83 -0.29 0.75
C THR A 250 3.77 0.31 2.15
N TYR A 251 3.80 1.64 2.22
CA TYR A 251 3.72 2.39 3.47
C TYR A 251 2.36 3.09 3.59
N VAL A 252 1.61 2.79 4.65
CA VAL A 252 0.28 3.36 4.92
C VAL A 252 0.44 4.61 5.77
N ARG A 253 0.07 5.77 5.20
CA ARG A 253 0.21 7.08 5.85
C ARG A 253 -1.04 7.50 6.61
N SER A 254 -2.22 7.09 6.13
CA SER A 254 -3.50 7.44 6.74
C SER A 254 -4.57 6.38 6.47
N ILE A 255 -5.41 6.15 7.47
CA ILE A 255 -6.65 5.37 7.37
C ILE A 255 -7.75 6.21 8.04
N GLY A 256 -8.85 6.45 7.34
CA GLY A 256 -9.98 7.22 7.88
C GLY A 256 -9.64 8.67 8.22
N HIS A 257 -8.75 9.31 7.46
CA HIS A 257 -8.23 10.67 7.71
C HIS A 257 -7.32 10.80 8.95
N ILE A 258 -7.04 9.71 9.66
CA ILE A 258 -6.09 9.71 10.77
C ILE A 258 -4.70 9.44 10.19
N CYS A 259 -3.92 10.50 10.07
CA CYS A 259 -2.58 10.47 9.53
C CYS A 259 -1.55 10.03 10.58
N GLU A 260 -0.45 9.44 10.11
CA GLU A 260 0.80 9.35 10.85
C GLU A 260 1.25 10.71 11.40
N PHE A 261 2.10 10.68 12.43
CA PHE A 261 2.68 11.85 13.09
C PHE A 261 1.72 12.78 13.85
N GLY A 262 0.40 12.60 13.74
CA GLY A 262 -0.56 13.46 14.43
C GLY A 262 -0.61 13.28 15.95
N PHE A 263 0.11 12.32 16.52
CA PHE A 263 0.35 12.18 17.96
C PHE A 263 1.86 12.14 18.30
N GLY A 264 2.68 12.82 17.48
CA GLY A 264 4.13 12.90 17.60
C GLY A 264 4.88 12.02 16.58
N GLU A 265 6.20 12.21 16.46
CA GLU A 265 7.05 11.59 15.43
C GLU A 265 7.07 10.04 15.43
N LEU A 266 6.67 9.44 16.55
CA LEU A 266 6.61 7.99 16.73
C LEU A 266 5.21 7.40 16.49
N SER A 267 4.27 8.23 16.04
CA SER A 267 2.89 7.85 15.82
C SER A 267 2.60 7.49 14.36
N GLY A 268 1.80 6.45 14.16
CA GLY A 268 1.51 5.92 12.83
C GLY A 268 0.73 4.62 12.85
N TRP A 269 0.47 4.11 11.65
CA TRP A 269 -0.27 2.86 11.45
C TRP A 269 0.68 1.66 11.43
N MET A 270 0.37 0.66 12.25
CA MET A 270 0.99 -0.65 12.22
C MET A 270 -0.07 -1.70 11.87
N TYR A 271 0.38 -2.87 11.42
CA TYR A 271 -0.52 -4.00 11.20
C TYR A 271 0.01 -5.23 11.93
N ARG A 272 -0.91 -6.08 12.34
CA ARG A 272 -0.62 -7.41 12.87
C ARG A 272 -1.50 -8.45 12.19
N VAL A 273 -0.98 -9.66 12.08
CA VAL A 273 -1.71 -10.82 11.54
C VAL A 273 -1.70 -11.90 12.62
N ASN A 274 -2.89 -12.37 13.00
CA ASN A 274 -3.08 -13.36 14.07
C ASN A 274 -2.42 -12.95 15.41
N GLY A 275 -2.37 -11.65 15.70
CA GLY A 275 -1.77 -11.08 16.91
C GLY A 275 -0.27 -10.79 16.84
N GLU A 276 0.43 -11.16 15.77
CA GLU A 276 1.87 -10.92 15.59
C GLU A 276 2.12 -9.75 14.64
N PHE A 277 3.11 -8.91 14.94
CA PHE A 277 3.51 -7.76 14.12
C PHE A 277 4.59 -8.15 13.10
N PRO A 278 4.25 -8.35 11.82
CA PRO A 278 5.23 -8.83 10.85
C PRO A 278 6.22 -7.71 10.52
N GLN A 279 7.49 -8.09 10.29
CA GLN A 279 8.56 -7.14 9.99
C GLN A 279 8.66 -6.79 8.49
N VAL A 280 7.77 -7.33 7.67
CA VAL A 280 7.65 -7.02 6.23
C VAL A 280 6.57 -5.96 5.99
N SER A 281 6.58 -5.31 4.83
CA SER A 281 5.48 -4.40 4.49
C SER A 281 4.17 -5.17 4.32
N ALA A 282 3.03 -4.52 4.62
CA ALA A 282 1.72 -5.16 4.48
C ALA A 282 1.43 -5.62 3.04
N GLY A 283 2.09 -5.01 2.04
CA GLY A 283 1.98 -5.42 0.63
C GLY A 283 2.80 -6.66 0.27
N ASP A 284 3.73 -7.06 1.14
CA ASP A 284 4.60 -8.23 0.94
C ASP A 284 4.22 -9.41 1.86
N PHE A 285 3.28 -9.22 2.79
CA PHE A 285 2.77 -10.28 3.65
C PHE A 285 1.60 -10.99 2.96
N THR A 286 1.85 -12.21 2.46
CA THR A 286 0.82 -13.08 1.87
C THR A 286 -0.06 -13.68 2.96
N LEU A 287 -1.38 -13.51 2.84
CA LEU A 287 -2.36 -14.03 3.79
C LEU A 287 -2.77 -15.47 3.46
N ASN A 288 -3.27 -16.17 4.47
CA ASN A 288 -3.87 -17.49 4.40
C ASN A 288 -5.35 -17.48 4.80
N ASP A 289 -6.06 -18.55 4.45
CA ASP A 289 -7.45 -18.75 4.86
C ASP A 289 -7.56 -18.82 6.39
N GLY A 290 -8.47 -18.02 6.94
CA GLY A 290 -8.71 -17.89 8.37
C GLY A 290 -7.88 -16.83 9.08
N ASP A 291 -6.98 -16.12 8.39
CA ASP A 291 -6.15 -15.09 9.01
C ASP A 291 -6.99 -13.91 9.54
N VAL A 292 -6.52 -13.35 10.65
CA VAL A 292 -7.08 -12.14 11.27
C VAL A 292 -6.08 -11.01 11.09
N VAL A 293 -6.45 -9.99 10.32
CA VAL A 293 -5.61 -8.82 10.02
C VAL A 293 -6.14 -7.61 10.77
N GLU A 294 -5.28 -6.98 11.55
CA GLU A 294 -5.64 -5.81 12.35
C GLU A 294 -4.67 -4.68 12.05
N PHE A 295 -5.20 -3.53 11.61
CA PHE A 295 -4.44 -2.30 11.56
C PHE A 295 -4.67 -1.52 12.85
N VAL A 296 -3.59 -1.14 13.53
CA VAL A 296 -3.65 -0.44 14.81
C VAL A 296 -2.83 0.85 14.75
N TYR A 297 -3.41 1.94 15.25
CA TYR A 297 -2.68 3.19 15.38
C TYR A 297 -1.86 3.17 16.67
N THR A 298 -0.56 3.45 16.56
CA THR A 298 0.38 3.54 17.67
C THR A 298 0.77 4.99 17.89
N CYS A 299 1.05 5.37 19.13
CA CYS A 299 1.74 6.61 19.49
C CYS A 299 3.17 6.37 20.01
N ALA A 300 3.65 5.12 20.09
CA ALA A 300 4.93 4.78 20.70
C ALA A 300 5.74 3.68 19.97
N LEU A 301 5.68 3.65 18.62
CA LEU A 301 6.26 2.60 17.76
C LEU A 301 5.89 1.18 18.22
N GLY A 302 4.60 0.91 18.42
CA GLY A 302 4.09 -0.43 18.70
C GLY A 302 4.02 -0.80 20.19
N ARG A 303 4.83 -0.14 21.04
CA ARG A 303 4.91 -0.46 22.48
C ARG A 303 3.59 -0.33 23.23
N ASP A 304 2.74 0.59 22.79
CA ASP A 304 1.43 0.89 23.35
C ASP A 304 0.30 0.02 22.79
N VAL A 305 0.56 -0.72 21.70
CA VAL A 305 -0.41 -1.62 21.05
C VAL A 305 -0.02 -3.09 21.14
N GLY A 306 0.96 -3.41 21.99
CA GLY A 306 1.35 -4.79 22.31
C GLY A 306 2.49 -5.35 21.47
N ASP A 307 3.20 -4.53 20.68
CA ASP A 307 4.46 -4.93 20.06
C ASP A 307 5.57 -4.94 21.13
N VAL A 308 5.67 -6.08 21.83
CA VAL A 308 6.69 -6.33 22.84
C VAL A 308 7.87 -7.04 22.20
N PHE A 309 8.96 -6.30 22.00
CA PHE A 309 10.24 -6.89 21.62
C PHE A 309 10.74 -7.82 22.73
N THR A 310 10.55 -9.13 22.57
CA THR A 310 11.16 -10.14 23.43
C THR A 310 12.25 -10.86 22.65
N ALA A 311 13.46 -10.89 23.23
CA ALA A 311 14.63 -11.53 22.64
C ALA A 311 14.47 -13.06 22.43
N GLU A 312 13.37 -13.65 22.89
CA GLU A 312 13.02 -15.07 22.73
C GLU A 312 12.37 -15.42 21.39
N THR A 313 11.89 -14.42 20.63
CA THR A 313 11.30 -14.65 19.29
C THR A 313 12.36 -14.64 18.16
N ALA A 314 13.64 -14.53 18.53
CA ALA A 314 14.79 -14.58 17.62
C ALA A 314 15.49 -15.95 17.66
N GLY A 315 14.70 -17.02 17.71
CA GLY A 315 15.15 -18.42 17.77
C GLY A 315 15.14 -19.09 16.41
#